data_AF-A0A955ZQY7-F1
#
_entry.id   AF-A0A955ZQY7-F1
#
_cell.length_a   1.000
_cell.length_b   1.000
_cell.length_c   1.000
_cell.angle_alpha   90.00
_cell.angle_beta   90.00
_cell.angle_gamma   90.00
#
_symmetry.space_group_name_H-M   'P 1'
#
loop_
_entity.id
_entity.type
_entity.pdbx_description
1 polymer ?
#
loop_
_entity_poly.entity_id
_entity_poly.type
_entity_poly.pdbx_seq_one_letter_code
_entity_poly.pdbx_strand_id
1 'polypeptide(L)'
;MKQWMSVWLVALGASAMVWISGCGDSGSDGGGGSSGSGASAGTGGGSGGSGGATGGSGGATGGSGGATGGSGGQINAPPMCQDGTENGDETGVDCGGSCPNQDCCTNGYADVDAGETGVDCGGGSCGACSGAKTYFVASDGNDSATGTLPTTPWKTIGKVNGAALKPGDHVLFRRGDTWREELSITWSGSDGSPITFGSYGQGAKPRILGSAQATDFTAVSGAANVWQSGSVVNEPNVGKASSIFFGEKSGGTTWGRVQQTDAVPTCGSSYSQLTQEYDWCWQNDHVYVYAPEDPDDRYAFVEVPQRRAAVSMESNQPQQYVTLDGLQLMYTTMYGYDDGWPMDYEVRGLTIQNCHVGYVGIQGGSAAMGLQVWHSDMLVRNNEIHDSG
;
A
#
# COMPACT_ATOMS: atom_id res chain seq x y z
N MET A 1 -14.62 29.30 -44.45
CA MET A 1 -13.52 29.65 -45.39
C MET A 1 -12.61 30.66 -44.69
N LYS A 2 -11.29 30.47 -44.82
CA LYS A 2 -10.15 31.16 -44.15
C LYS A 2 -9.74 30.55 -42.81
N GLN A 3 -8.47 30.30 -42.52
CA GLN A 3 -7.34 29.75 -43.27
C GLN A 3 -6.30 29.38 -42.19
N TRP A 4 -5.63 28.25 -42.36
CA TRP A 4 -4.60 27.74 -41.47
C TRP A 4 -3.27 28.48 -41.68
N MET A 5 -2.55 28.77 -40.60
CA MET A 5 -1.09 28.97 -40.63
C MET A 5 -0.48 28.23 -39.43
N SER A 6 0.35 27.24 -39.74
CA SER A 6 1.16 26.47 -38.80
C SER A 6 2.45 27.22 -38.50
N VAL A 7 2.84 27.30 -37.23
CA VAL A 7 4.20 27.66 -36.82
C VAL A 7 4.75 26.54 -35.95
N TRP A 8 5.89 26.00 -36.37
CA TRP A 8 6.71 25.06 -35.61
C TRP A 8 7.44 25.79 -34.49
N LEU A 9 7.39 25.27 -33.26
CA LEU A 9 8.35 25.59 -32.21
C LEU A 9 8.81 24.29 -31.54
N VAL A 10 10.12 24.05 -31.62
CA VAL A 10 10.83 22.95 -30.97
C VAL A 10 11.05 23.29 -29.49
N ALA A 11 10.98 22.23 -28.67
CA ALA A 11 10.97 22.17 -27.22
C ALA A 11 12.08 22.94 -26.46
N LEU A 12 11.77 23.34 -25.22
CA LEU A 12 12.58 23.17 -24.01
C LEU A 12 11.80 23.67 -22.76
N GLY A 13 11.73 22.84 -21.71
CA GLY A 13 11.49 23.25 -20.33
C GLY A 13 10.04 23.32 -19.83
N ALA A 14 9.50 22.19 -19.34
CA ALA A 14 8.33 22.22 -18.47
C ALA A 14 8.78 22.52 -17.03
N SER A 15 8.53 23.74 -16.55
CA SER A 15 8.53 24.05 -15.13
C SER A 15 7.21 23.55 -14.53
N ALA A 16 7.29 22.69 -13.51
CA ALA A 16 6.15 22.33 -12.70
C ALA A 16 5.66 23.57 -11.93
N MET A 17 4.43 24.01 -12.20
CA MET A 17 3.71 24.96 -11.35
C MET A 17 3.14 24.20 -10.16
N VAL A 18 3.71 24.41 -8.98
CA VAL A 18 3.10 24.04 -7.71
C VAL A 18 2.00 25.07 -7.40
N TRP A 19 0.75 24.63 -7.33
CA TRP A 19 -0.33 25.42 -6.76
C TRP A 19 -0.42 25.11 -5.27
N ILE A 20 0.06 26.04 -4.43
CA ILE A 20 -0.29 26.08 -3.01
C ILE A 20 -1.60 26.86 -2.92
N SER A 21 -2.71 26.17 -2.65
CA SER A 21 -3.95 26.85 -2.30
C SER A 21 -3.85 27.26 -0.83
N GLY A 22 -3.66 28.56 -0.57
CA GLY A 22 -3.65 29.12 0.78
C GLY A 22 -5.04 29.05 1.39
N CYS A 23 -5.13 28.53 2.62
CA CYS A 23 -6.32 28.65 3.45
C CYS A 23 -6.60 30.14 3.71
N GLY A 24 -7.74 30.62 3.19
CA GLY A 24 -8.29 31.91 3.53
C GLY A 24 -8.95 31.85 4.90
N ASP A 25 -8.39 32.59 5.84
CA ASP A 25 -8.96 32.85 7.16
C ASP A 25 -10.14 33.85 6.98
N SER A 26 -11.36 33.42 7.31
CA SER A 26 -12.52 34.29 7.36
C SER A 26 -13.00 34.40 8.81
N GLY A 27 -12.52 35.45 9.47
CA GLY A 27 -13.05 35.90 10.76
C GLY A 27 -14.49 36.38 10.64
N SER A 28 -15.27 36.13 11.68
CA SER A 28 -16.45 36.90 12.00
C SER A 28 -16.52 37.11 13.51
N ASP A 29 -16.40 38.37 13.90
CA ASP A 29 -16.55 38.89 15.25
C ASP A 29 -17.94 38.62 15.85
N GLY A 30 -17.98 38.41 17.17
CA GLY A 30 -19.19 38.38 17.97
C GLY A 30 -18.86 38.41 19.46
N GLY A 31 -18.71 39.61 20.02
CA GLY A 31 -18.23 39.85 21.38
C GLY A 31 -19.18 39.44 22.51
N GLY A 32 -18.61 39.34 23.71
CA GLY A 32 -19.31 39.13 24.98
C GLY A 32 -18.30 39.11 26.12
N GLY A 33 -18.23 40.19 26.89
CA GLY A 33 -17.12 40.47 27.81
C GLY A 33 -17.15 39.75 29.16
N SER A 34 -16.09 40.03 29.91
CA SER A 34 -16.03 40.25 31.37
C SER A 34 -15.31 39.21 32.25
N SER A 35 -14.37 39.76 33.02
CA SER A 35 -13.70 39.29 34.26
C SER A 35 -12.65 38.18 34.11
N GLY A 36 -11.48 38.22 34.74
CA GLY A 36 -10.86 39.21 35.61
C GLY A 36 -9.38 38.86 35.80
N SER A 37 -8.60 39.92 35.91
CA SER A 37 -7.18 40.10 36.24
C SER A 37 -6.47 39.09 37.17
N GLY A 38 -5.16 38.91 36.92
CA GLY A 38 -4.14 39.04 37.98
C GLY A 38 -3.03 38.00 38.00
N ALA A 39 -1.91 38.28 37.33
CA ALA A 39 -0.63 37.59 37.53
C ALA A 39 0.15 38.20 38.73
N SER A 40 1.01 37.39 39.36
CA SER A 40 2.41 37.73 39.75
C SER A 40 2.87 37.23 41.13
N ALA A 41 3.85 36.32 41.06
CA ALA A 41 5.13 36.23 41.80
C ALA A 41 5.21 36.10 43.35
N GLY A 42 5.79 34.97 43.78
CA GLY A 42 7.13 34.92 44.37
C GLY A 42 7.28 34.95 45.91
N THR A 43 7.91 33.92 46.49
CA THR A 43 9.15 33.99 47.31
C THR A 43 9.50 32.68 48.04
N GLY A 44 10.81 32.41 48.16
CA GLY A 44 11.47 31.58 49.19
C GLY A 44 11.70 30.10 48.82
N GLY A 45 12.88 29.48 48.89
CA GLY A 45 14.18 29.87 49.46
C GLY A 45 14.85 28.65 50.13
N GLY A 46 16.12 28.37 49.80
CA GLY A 46 17.06 27.50 50.55
C GLY A 46 17.19 26.05 50.05
N SER A 47 18.32 25.34 50.11
CA SER A 47 19.78 25.59 50.10
C SER A 47 20.45 24.28 50.54
N GLY A 48 21.55 23.87 49.88
CA GLY A 48 22.66 23.15 50.51
C GLY A 48 22.68 21.62 50.45
N GLY A 49 23.80 21.06 49.98
CA GLY A 49 24.12 19.63 50.16
C GLY A 49 25.18 19.09 49.20
N SER A 50 26.45 19.43 49.44
CA SER A 50 27.66 18.96 48.73
C SER A 50 28.29 17.72 49.36
N GLY A 51 29.01 16.92 48.56
CA GLY A 51 30.02 15.92 48.96
C GLY A 51 29.76 14.56 48.30
N GLY A 52 30.71 13.82 47.74
CA GLY A 52 32.17 13.88 47.72
C GLY A 52 32.65 12.48 47.27
N ALA A 53 33.66 12.45 46.40
CA ALA A 53 34.11 11.29 45.62
C ALA A 53 34.84 10.17 46.41
N THR A 54 34.81 8.95 45.85
CA THR A 54 35.93 7.98 45.66
C THR A 54 35.42 6.99 44.58
N GLY A 55 36.14 6.42 43.62
CA GLY A 55 37.56 6.15 43.39
C GLY A 55 37.62 4.72 42.82
N GLY A 56 38.05 4.52 41.57
CA GLY A 56 38.08 3.18 40.97
C GLY A 56 38.61 3.14 39.53
N SER A 57 39.93 3.09 39.39
CA SER A 57 40.67 2.88 38.14
C SER A 57 40.53 1.46 37.60
N GLY A 58 40.37 1.32 36.28
CA GLY A 58 40.53 0.05 35.56
C GLY A 58 40.69 0.32 34.07
N GLY A 59 41.93 0.38 33.60
CA GLY A 59 42.25 0.45 32.18
C GLY A 59 42.19 -0.94 31.53
N ALA A 60 41.55 -1.03 30.37
CA ALA A 60 41.77 -2.08 29.40
C ALA A 60 41.69 -1.47 28.00
N THR A 61 42.77 -1.67 27.27
CA THR A 61 43.08 -1.21 25.93
C THR A 61 42.47 -2.11 24.86
N GLY A 62 42.06 -1.52 23.74
CA GLY A 62 42.17 -2.14 22.41
C GLY A 62 40.91 -2.81 21.87
N GLY A 63 40.33 -2.23 20.82
CA GLY A 63 39.27 -2.86 20.03
C GLY A 63 38.38 -1.90 19.25
N SER A 64 38.95 -0.89 18.60
CA SER A 64 38.22 -0.05 17.63
C SER A 64 38.03 -0.83 16.32
N GLY A 65 36.87 -1.46 16.15
CA GLY A 65 36.33 -1.87 14.85
C GLY A 65 35.25 -0.87 14.45
N GLY A 66 35.59 0.03 13.54
CA GLY A 66 34.75 1.16 13.15
C GLY A 66 33.46 0.72 12.47
N ALA A 67 32.33 1.10 13.07
CA ALA A 67 31.11 1.37 12.32
C ALA A 67 31.32 2.69 11.56
N THR A 68 31.88 2.62 10.36
CA THR A 68 31.78 3.74 9.42
C THR A 68 30.40 3.68 8.79
N GLY A 69 29.52 4.55 9.27
CA GLY A 69 28.46 5.08 8.43
C GLY A 69 29.11 5.69 7.19
N GLY A 70 28.76 5.14 6.02
CA GLY A 70 29.08 5.72 4.72
C GLY A 70 27.80 6.28 4.13
N SER A 71 27.64 7.60 4.17
CA SER A 71 26.76 8.28 3.22
C SER A 71 27.41 8.23 1.82
N GLY A 72 26.58 8.12 0.80
CA GLY A 72 26.91 8.62 -0.54
C GLY A 72 27.95 7.82 -1.33
N GLY A 73 27.64 6.57 -1.64
CA GLY A 73 28.27 5.86 -2.74
C GLY A 73 27.20 5.18 -3.57
N GLN A 74 26.49 5.91 -4.43
CA GLN A 74 25.86 5.26 -5.58
C GLN A 74 26.99 4.71 -6.44
N ILE A 75 27.42 3.49 -6.14
CA ILE A 75 27.95 2.62 -7.17
C ILE A 75 26.93 2.66 -8.31
N ASN A 76 27.39 2.82 -9.56
CA ASN A 76 26.56 2.73 -10.76
C ASN A 76 26.05 1.27 -10.89
N ALA A 77 25.27 0.81 -9.92
CA ALA A 77 24.55 -0.45 -10.03
C ALA A 77 23.53 -0.26 -11.15
N PRO A 78 23.40 -1.24 -12.05
CA PRO A 78 22.32 -1.27 -13.01
C PRO A 78 20.97 -1.04 -12.30
N PRO A 79 20.00 -0.33 -12.92
CA PRO A 79 18.70 -0.06 -12.28
C PRO A 79 17.97 -1.29 -11.75
N MET A 80 18.16 -2.45 -12.40
CA MET A 80 17.60 -3.72 -11.94
C MET A 80 18.05 -4.09 -10.52
N CYS A 81 19.29 -3.77 -10.15
CA CYS A 81 19.88 -4.13 -8.87
C CYS A 81 19.42 -3.27 -7.68
N GLN A 82 18.34 -2.48 -7.84
CA GLN A 82 17.79 -1.56 -6.84
C GLN A 82 16.27 -1.36 -7.00
N ASP A 83 15.59 -2.22 -7.77
CA ASP A 83 14.17 -2.07 -8.07
C ASP A 83 13.27 -3.01 -7.24
N GLY A 84 13.89 -3.81 -6.38
CA GLY A 84 13.22 -4.75 -5.48
C GLY A 84 12.53 -5.87 -6.23
N THR A 85 12.96 -6.22 -7.45
CA THR A 85 12.43 -7.35 -8.22
C THR A 85 13.56 -8.13 -8.86
N GLU A 86 13.58 -9.45 -8.62
CA GLU A 86 14.52 -10.34 -9.31
C GLU A 86 14.28 -10.33 -10.83
N ASN A 87 15.16 -9.66 -11.58
CA ASN A 87 15.05 -9.52 -13.02
C ASN A 87 16.40 -9.43 -13.75
N GLY A 88 16.39 -9.56 -15.09
CA GLY A 88 17.63 -9.57 -15.87
C GLY A 88 18.45 -10.84 -15.68
N ASP A 89 19.70 -10.69 -15.23
CA ASP A 89 20.63 -11.80 -14.93
C ASP A 89 20.88 -12.01 -13.43
N GLU A 90 20.05 -11.41 -12.58
CA GLU A 90 20.05 -11.58 -11.13
C GLU A 90 19.85 -13.03 -10.71
N THR A 91 20.41 -13.40 -9.54
CA THR A 91 20.24 -14.72 -8.92
C THR A 91 19.46 -14.67 -7.62
N GLY A 92 18.99 -13.48 -7.25
CA GLY A 92 18.13 -13.12 -6.12
C GLY A 92 17.75 -11.65 -6.29
N VAL A 93 16.79 -11.16 -5.52
CA VAL A 93 16.27 -9.79 -5.64
C VAL A 93 17.39 -8.77 -5.47
N ASP A 94 17.65 -7.95 -6.49
CA ASP A 94 18.68 -6.92 -6.45
C ASP A 94 20.13 -7.45 -6.20
N CYS A 95 20.41 -8.75 -6.45
CA CYS A 95 21.71 -9.37 -6.19
C CYS A 95 22.12 -10.46 -7.22
N GLY A 96 23.41 -10.79 -7.22
CA GLY A 96 24.02 -11.75 -8.14
C GLY A 96 24.16 -11.23 -9.57
N GLY A 97 24.62 -12.09 -10.49
CA GLY A 97 24.73 -11.75 -11.91
C GLY A 97 25.62 -10.52 -12.16
N SER A 98 25.05 -9.51 -12.82
CA SER A 98 25.72 -8.22 -13.07
C SER A 98 25.64 -7.23 -11.89
N CYS A 99 24.97 -7.58 -10.80
CA CYS A 99 24.82 -6.71 -9.64
C CYS A 99 26.11 -6.64 -8.78
N PRO A 100 26.42 -5.47 -8.18
CA PRO A 100 27.61 -5.36 -7.34
C PRO A 100 27.58 -6.25 -6.10
N ASN A 101 26.39 -6.49 -5.54
CA ASN A 101 26.21 -7.44 -4.46
C ASN A 101 26.06 -8.85 -5.04
N GLN A 102 27.02 -9.73 -4.78
CA GLN A 102 27.04 -11.08 -5.33
C GLN A 102 26.57 -12.15 -4.35
N ASP A 103 26.54 -11.86 -3.04
CA ASP A 103 26.29 -12.89 -2.03
C ASP A 103 24.83 -13.00 -1.57
N CYS A 104 23.96 -12.06 -1.98
CA CYS A 104 22.53 -11.96 -1.63
C CYS A 104 22.21 -11.87 -0.12
N CYS A 105 23.12 -12.30 0.76
CA CYS A 105 22.95 -12.33 2.21
C CYS A 105 22.98 -10.95 2.90
N THR A 106 22.83 -9.85 2.17
CA THR A 106 22.96 -8.47 2.69
C THR A 106 22.14 -7.43 1.93
N ASN A 107 21.20 -7.86 1.07
CA ASN A 107 20.41 -6.96 0.22
C ASN A 107 19.09 -6.50 0.87
N GLY A 108 18.69 -7.09 2.00
CA GLY A 108 17.45 -6.76 2.70
C GLY A 108 16.20 -7.47 2.16
N TYR A 109 16.36 -8.45 1.25
CA TYR A 109 15.29 -9.28 0.74
C TYR A 109 15.44 -10.73 1.22
N ALA A 110 14.40 -11.53 1.05
CA ALA A 110 14.48 -12.97 1.27
C ALA A 110 14.57 -13.67 -0.08
N ASP A 111 15.77 -14.11 -0.42
CA ASP A 111 16.08 -14.79 -1.68
C ASP A 111 15.92 -16.30 -1.52
N VAL A 112 14.66 -16.71 -1.36
CA VAL A 112 14.30 -18.12 -1.12
C VAL A 112 14.80 -19.05 -2.23
N ASP A 113 14.88 -18.53 -3.47
CA ASP A 113 15.37 -19.26 -4.63
C ASP A 113 16.91 -19.34 -4.64
N ALA A 114 17.59 -18.40 -3.98
CA ALA A 114 19.02 -18.46 -3.65
C ALA A 114 19.30 -19.27 -2.36
N GLY A 115 18.27 -19.85 -1.75
CA GLY A 115 18.36 -20.77 -0.63
C GLY A 115 18.13 -20.15 0.75
N GLU A 116 17.86 -18.85 0.85
CA GLU A 116 17.60 -18.20 2.12
C GLU A 116 16.33 -18.72 2.81
N THR A 117 16.31 -18.70 4.14
CA THR A 117 15.13 -19.09 4.95
C THR A 117 14.53 -17.94 5.76
N GLY A 118 15.12 -16.75 5.64
CA GLY A 118 14.67 -15.48 6.18
C GLY A 118 15.32 -14.36 5.37
N VAL A 119 15.12 -13.10 5.77
CA VAL A 119 15.78 -11.96 5.11
C VAL A 119 17.28 -11.99 5.43
N ASP A 120 18.13 -12.03 4.40
CA ASP A 120 19.60 -12.02 4.52
C ASP A 120 20.19 -13.16 5.36
N CYS A 121 19.45 -14.27 5.54
CA CYS A 121 19.83 -15.31 6.48
C CYS A 121 19.30 -16.71 6.15
N GLY A 122 20.01 -17.69 6.69
CA GLY A 122 19.73 -19.11 6.51
C GLY A 122 20.10 -19.60 5.12
N GLY A 123 19.70 -20.83 4.80
CA GLY A 123 20.31 -21.54 3.68
C GLY A 123 21.79 -21.85 3.91
N GLY A 124 22.37 -22.77 3.15
CA GLY A 124 23.81 -23.08 3.30
C GLY A 124 24.74 -21.93 2.90
N SER A 125 24.21 -20.90 2.23
CA SER A 125 24.90 -19.72 1.71
C SER A 125 25.04 -18.58 2.71
N CYS A 126 24.06 -18.36 3.59
CA CYS A 126 24.06 -17.24 4.54
C CYS A 126 24.20 -17.69 6.01
N GLY A 127 24.50 -16.74 6.89
CA GLY A 127 24.56 -16.99 8.34
C GLY A 127 23.21 -17.46 8.89
N ALA A 128 23.20 -18.25 9.97
CA ALA A 128 21.96 -18.72 10.56
C ALA A 128 21.06 -17.55 11.02
N CYS A 129 19.76 -17.63 10.72
CA CYS A 129 18.80 -16.62 11.15
C CYS A 129 18.77 -16.49 12.68
N SER A 130 18.98 -15.27 13.18
CA SER A 130 18.89 -14.94 14.60
C SER A 130 18.28 -13.55 14.77
N GLY A 131 17.41 -13.37 15.78
CA GLY A 131 16.73 -12.10 16.03
C GLY A 131 15.30 -12.08 15.50
N ALA A 132 15.01 -11.13 14.59
CA ALA A 132 13.72 -10.93 13.97
C ALA A 132 13.22 -12.18 13.23
N LYS A 133 11.89 -12.36 13.18
CA LYS A 133 11.28 -13.50 12.48
C LYS A 133 10.80 -13.09 11.10
N THR A 134 11.02 -13.96 10.12
CA THR A 134 10.40 -13.87 8.79
C THR A 134 9.24 -14.87 8.74
N TYR A 135 8.06 -14.38 8.37
CA TYR A 135 6.88 -15.17 8.10
C TYR A 135 6.57 -15.13 6.61
N PHE A 136 6.23 -16.27 6.03
CA PHE A 136 5.93 -16.43 4.61
C PHE A 136 4.43 -16.68 4.44
N VAL A 137 3.85 -16.07 3.40
CA VAL A 137 2.43 -16.20 3.06
C VAL A 137 2.30 -16.60 1.59
N ALA A 138 1.53 -17.63 1.30
CA ALA A 138 1.28 -18.14 -0.05
C ALA A 138 -0.16 -18.62 -0.20
N SER A 139 -0.77 -18.44 -1.36
CA SER A 139 -2.19 -18.77 -1.60
C SER A 139 -2.51 -20.28 -1.42
N ASP A 140 -1.50 -21.14 -1.56
CA ASP A 140 -1.53 -22.59 -1.34
C ASP A 140 -1.02 -23.03 0.04
N GLY A 141 -0.73 -22.08 0.93
CA GLY A 141 -0.20 -22.32 2.28
C GLY A 141 -1.21 -22.93 3.26
N ASN A 142 -0.83 -22.95 4.54
CA ASN A 142 -1.66 -23.50 5.63
C ASN A 142 -1.60 -22.62 6.89
N ASP A 143 -2.73 -22.07 7.31
CA ASP A 143 -2.83 -21.19 8.49
C ASP A 143 -2.60 -21.91 9.84
N SER A 144 -2.52 -23.25 9.83
CA SER A 144 -2.09 -24.06 10.97
C SER A 144 -0.57 -24.23 11.06
N ALA A 145 0.18 -23.86 10.02
CA ALA A 145 1.65 -23.90 10.03
C ALA A 145 2.24 -22.77 10.89
N THR A 146 3.53 -22.88 11.21
CA THR A 146 4.24 -21.81 11.91
C THR A 146 4.50 -20.60 11.01
N GLY A 147 4.51 -20.78 9.69
CA GLY A 147 4.73 -19.71 8.71
C GLY A 147 6.20 -19.28 8.59
N THR A 148 7.13 -19.85 9.35
CA THR A 148 8.52 -19.38 9.46
C THR A 148 9.49 -19.97 8.43
N LEU A 149 8.98 -20.69 7.44
CA LEU A 149 9.76 -21.24 6.32
C LEU A 149 8.95 -21.06 5.03
N PRO A 150 9.63 -20.80 3.89
CA PRO A 150 8.94 -20.63 2.61
C PRO A 150 8.24 -21.91 2.14
N THR A 151 8.67 -23.08 2.61
CA THR A 151 8.03 -24.38 2.32
C THR A 151 6.83 -24.69 3.20
N THR A 152 6.60 -23.94 4.28
CA THR A 152 5.43 -24.08 5.15
C THR A 152 4.81 -22.71 5.47
N PRO A 153 4.38 -21.96 4.43
CA PRO A 153 3.85 -20.61 4.60
C PRO A 153 2.44 -20.63 5.19
N TRP A 154 2.02 -19.51 5.77
CA TRP A 154 0.62 -19.23 6.03
C TRP A 154 -0.15 -19.05 4.72
N LYS A 155 -1.48 -19.16 4.78
CA LYS A 155 -2.36 -19.08 3.62
C LYS A 155 -2.98 -17.70 3.44
N THR A 156 -3.52 -17.14 4.52
CA THR A 156 -4.43 -15.98 4.44
C THR A 156 -3.85 -14.72 5.04
N ILE A 157 -4.32 -13.57 4.58
CA ILE A 157 -4.08 -12.30 5.29
C ILE A 157 -4.78 -12.31 6.65
N GLY A 158 -5.93 -12.97 6.78
CA GLY A 158 -6.59 -13.19 8.07
C GLY A 158 -5.68 -13.81 9.14
N LYS A 159 -4.80 -14.75 8.75
CA LYS A 159 -3.79 -15.31 9.65
C LYS A 159 -2.71 -14.29 10.05
N VAL A 160 -2.27 -13.45 9.11
CA VAL A 160 -1.34 -12.33 9.37
C VAL A 160 -1.97 -11.34 10.33
N ASN A 161 -3.22 -10.94 10.09
CA ASN A 161 -3.98 -9.99 10.90
C ASN A 161 -4.13 -10.47 12.37
N GLY A 162 -4.08 -11.79 12.61
CA GLY A 162 -4.14 -12.39 13.95
C GLY A 162 -2.77 -12.72 14.58
N ALA A 163 -1.66 -12.41 13.91
CA ALA A 163 -0.32 -12.76 14.38
C ALA A 163 0.18 -11.82 15.50
N ALA A 164 1.14 -12.30 16.29
CA ALA A 164 1.78 -11.49 17.34
C ALA A 164 3.15 -10.98 16.84
N LEU A 165 3.12 -10.05 15.88
CA LEU A 165 4.32 -9.45 15.29
C LEU A 165 5.06 -8.55 16.29
N LYS A 166 6.39 -8.48 16.15
CA LYS A 166 7.29 -7.68 16.99
C LYS A 166 8.18 -6.78 16.13
N PRO A 167 8.76 -5.70 16.70
CA PRO A 167 9.74 -4.88 15.98
C PRO A 167 10.84 -5.72 15.32
N GLY A 168 11.10 -5.42 14.04
CA GLY A 168 12.02 -6.14 13.18
C GLY A 168 11.41 -7.32 12.41
N ASP A 169 10.22 -7.81 12.77
CA ASP A 169 9.62 -8.96 12.06
C ASP A 169 9.26 -8.61 10.60
N HIS A 170 9.36 -9.61 9.73
CA HIS A 170 9.00 -9.54 8.31
C HIS A 170 7.82 -10.46 8.01
N VAL A 171 6.87 -10.00 7.21
CA VAL A 171 5.79 -10.80 6.61
C VAL A 171 5.90 -10.69 5.10
N LEU A 172 6.24 -11.78 4.44
CA LEU A 172 6.54 -11.81 3.01
C LEU A 172 5.45 -12.57 2.26
N PHE A 173 4.82 -11.89 1.30
CA PHE A 173 3.80 -12.46 0.42
C PHE A 173 4.43 -13.00 -0.86
N ARG A 174 4.08 -14.23 -1.24
CA ARG A 174 4.64 -14.86 -2.43
C ARG A 174 4.24 -14.10 -3.69
N ARG A 175 5.21 -13.82 -4.56
CA ARG A 175 4.94 -13.25 -5.88
C ARG A 175 4.07 -14.16 -6.73
N GLY A 176 3.27 -13.55 -7.59
CA GLY A 176 2.25 -14.21 -8.43
C GLY A 176 0.93 -14.53 -7.72
N ASP A 177 0.88 -14.50 -6.38
CA ASP A 177 -0.32 -14.80 -5.63
C ASP A 177 -1.25 -13.58 -5.48
N THR A 178 -2.54 -13.85 -5.29
CA THR A 178 -3.59 -12.85 -5.10
C THR A 178 -4.40 -13.15 -3.84
N TRP A 179 -4.56 -12.14 -2.99
CA TRP A 179 -5.43 -12.14 -1.81
C TRP A 179 -6.54 -11.12 -1.99
N ARG A 180 -7.78 -11.60 -1.89
CA ARG A 180 -8.98 -10.76 -1.88
C ARG A 180 -9.38 -10.52 -0.42
N GLU A 181 -8.53 -9.82 0.32
CA GLU A 181 -8.62 -9.57 1.76
C GLU A 181 -8.11 -8.15 2.06
N GLU A 182 -8.15 -7.72 3.32
CA GLU A 182 -7.55 -6.46 3.77
C GLU A 182 -6.44 -6.77 4.78
N LEU A 183 -5.26 -6.17 4.58
CA LEU A 183 -4.15 -6.22 5.54
C LEU A 183 -4.38 -5.15 6.61
N SER A 184 -4.71 -5.59 7.83
CA SER A 184 -4.91 -4.69 8.97
C SER A 184 -3.66 -4.66 9.82
N ILE A 185 -2.94 -3.54 9.77
CA ILE A 185 -1.68 -3.37 10.49
C ILE A 185 -1.99 -2.69 11.82
N THR A 186 -1.87 -3.46 12.90
CA THR A 186 -2.15 -2.98 14.27
C THR A 186 -0.88 -2.91 15.13
N TRP A 187 0.28 -3.26 14.56
CA TRP A 187 1.57 -3.33 15.25
C TRP A 187 2.47 -2.16 14.88
N SER A 188 3.37 -1.81 15.79
CA SER A 188 4.47 -0.88 15.53
C SER A 188 5.80 -1.61 15.56
N GLY A 189 6.72 -1.19 14.69
CA GLY A 189 8.13 -1.47 14.83
C GLY A 189 8.79 -0.52 15.83
N SER A 190 10.11 -0.38 15.72
CA SER A 190 10.91 0.62 16.42
C SER A 190 11.93 1.23 15.48
N ASP A 191 12.55 2.34 15.90
CA ASP A 191 13.70 2.92 15.20
C ASP A 191 14.78 1.85 14.97
N GLY A 192 15.30 1.77 13.74
CA GLY A 192 16.22 0.72 13.29
C GLY A 192 15.67 -0.71 13.23
N SER A 193 14.39 -0.95 13.55
CA SER A 193 13.75 -2.27 13.47
C SER A 193 12.26 -2.15 13.10
N PRO A 194 11.95 -1.71 11.87
CA PRO A 194 10.57 -1.63 11.41
C PRO A 194 9.94 -3.02 11.29
N ILE A 195 8.62 -3.10 11.31
CA ILE A 195 7.90 -4.29 10.84
C ILE A 195 7.72 -4.14 9.34
N THR A 196 8.12 -5.15 8.57
CA THR A 196 8.12 -5.09 7.11
C THR A 196 7.08 -6.05 6.53
N PHE A 197 6.18 -5.55 5.69
CA PHE A 197 5.30 -6.34 4.85
C PHE A 197 5.83 -6.27 3.42
N GLY A 198 6.42 -7.37 2.97
CA GLY A 198 7.20 -7.46 1.75
C GLY A 198 6.72 -8.56 0.82
N SER A 199 7.56 -8.91 -0.15
CA SER A 199 7.33 -10.01 -1.08
C SER A 199 8.51 -11.00 -1.11
N TYR A 200 8.28 -12.21 -1.61
CA TYR A 200 9.34 -13.20 -1.86
C TYR A 200 9.04 -14.07 -3.08
N GLY A 201 10.07 -14.74 -3.60
CA GLY A 201 9.99 -15.56 -4.82
C GLY A 201 9.84 -14.72 -6.08
N GLN A 202 9.55 -15.36 -7.21
CA GLN A 202 9.52 -14.71 -8.53
C GLN A 202 8.13 -14.42 -9.09
N GLY A 203 8.09 -13.51 -10.08
CA GLY A 203 6.89 -13.17 -10.85
C GLY A 203 6.30 -11.81 -10.49
N ALA A 204 5.02 -11.62 -10.78
CA ALA A 204 4.32 -10.37 -10.51
C ALA A 204 4.23 -10.07 -9.01
N LYS A 205 4.16 -8.79 -8.63
CA LYS A 205 3.98 -8.38 -7.22
C LYS A 205 2.75 -9.08 -6.62
N PRO A 206 2.82 -9.54 -5.35
CA PRO A 206 1.65 -10.07 -4.64
C PRO A 206 0.51 -9.05 -4.64
N ARG A 207 -0.69 -9.51 -4.98
CA ARG A 207 -1.86 -8.65 -5.18
C ARG A 207 -2.76 -8.69 -3.96
N ILE A 208 -2.99 -7.56 -3.31
CA ILE A 208 -3.99 -7.40 -2.26
C ILE A 208 -5.14 -6.58 -2.85
N LEU A 209 -6.27 -7.26 -3.06
CA LEU A 209 -7.43 -6.71 -3.76
C LEU A 209 -8.58 -6.43 -2.78
N GLY A 210 -9.06 -5.19 -2.81
CA GLY A 210 -10.24 -4.77 -2.04
C GLY A 210 -11.56 -5.31 -2.58
N SER A 211 -11.54 -6.03 -3.70
CA SER A 211 -12.70 -6.44 -4.47
C SER A 211 -13.01 -7.93 -4.41
N ALA A 212 -14.22 -8.27 -4.84
CA ALA A 212 -14.60 -9.60 -5.29
C ALA A 212 -14.79 -9.58 -6.81
N GLN A 213 -14.54 -10.73 -7.43
CA GLN A 213 -14.75 -10.88 -8.87
C GLN A 213 -16.21 -11.23 -9.14
N ALA A 214 -16.86 -10.47 -10.02
CA ALA A 214 -18.14 -10.85 -10.60
C ALA A 214 -17.89 -11.88 -11.72
N THR A 215 -18.66 -12.97 -11.70
CA THR A 215 -18.52 -14.13 -12.61
C THR A 215 -19.88 -14.74 -12.92
N ASP A 216 -19.89 -15.71 -13.84
CA ASP A 216 -21.06 -16.50 -14.24
C ASP A 216 -22.18 -15.62 -14.82
N PHE A 217 -21.80 -14.70 -15.72
CA PHE A 217 -22.73 -13.73 -16.28
C PHE A 217 -23.80 -14.41 -17.15
N THR A 218 -25.02 -13.86 -17.09
CA THR A 218 -26.15 -14.33 -17.91
C THR A 218 -26.88 -13.15 -18.53
N ALA A 219 -27.33 -13.34 -19.78
CA ALA A 219 -28.06 -12.31 -20.51
C ALA A 219 -29.42 -12.03 -19.86
N VAL A 220 -29.74 -10.76 -19.65
CA VAL A 220 -31.01 -10.32 -19.08
C VAL A 220 -32.12 -10.37 -20.14
N SER A 221 -33.16 -11.16 -19.87
CA SER A 221 -34.29 -11.29 -20.79
C SER A 221 -34.99 -9.94 -21.02
N GLY A 222 -35.10 -9.53 -22.28
CA GLY A 222 -35.75 -8.27 -22.67
C GLY A 222 -34.86 -7.03 -22.62
N ALA A 223 -33.58 -7.17 -22.26
CA ALA A 223 -32.59 -6.08 -22.29
C ALA A 223 -31.36 -6.51 -23.11
N ALA A 224 -31.25 -5.99 -24.33
CA ALA A 224 -30.13 -6.34 -25.21
C ALA A 224 -28.80 -5.85 -24.63
N ASN A 225 -27.76 -6.68 -24.72
CA ASN A 225 -26.40 -6.40 -24.24
C ASN A 225 -26.28 -6.12 -22.73
N VAL A 226 -27.33 -6.42 -21.96
CA VAL A 226 -27.30 -6.31 -20.50
C VAL A 226 -27.09 -7.70 -19.91
N TRP A 227 -26.11 -7.80 -19.02
CA TRP A 227 -25.67 -9.04 -18.41
C TRP A 227 -25.70 -8.90 -16.89
N GLN A 228 -26.21 -9.91 -16.20
CA GLN A 228 -26.25 -10.00 -14.74
C GLN A 228 -25.19 -10.99 -14.26
N SER A 229 -24.41 -10.64 -13.24
CA SER A 229 -23.49 -11.59 -12.61
C SER A 229 -24.24 -12.74 -11.93
N GLY A 230 -23.78 -13.98 -12.12
CA GLY A 230 -24.28 -15.14 -11.36
C GLY A 230 -23.73 -15.17 -9.94
N SER A 231 -22.49 -14.73 -9.75
CA SER A 231 -21.91 -14.52 -8.43
C SER A 231 -22.61 -13.39 -7.67
N VAL A 232 -22.78 -13.60 -6.36
CA VAL A 232 -23.29 -12.61 -5.42
C VAL A 232 -22.16 -11.68 -4.98
N VAL A 233 -22.37 -10.38 -5.10
CA VAL A 233 -21.45 -9.31 -4.66
C VAL A 233 -22.24 -8.22 -3.94
N ASN A 234 -21.79 -7.82 -2.75
CA ASN A 234 -22.49 -6.78 -1.99
C ASN A 234 -22.41 -5.43 -2.72
N GLU A 235 -23.31 -4.52 -2.37
CA GLU A 235 -23.22 -3.12 -2.80
C GLU A 235 -21.82 -2.58 -2.48
N PRO A 236 -21.07 -2.06 -3.46
CA PRO A 236 -19.65 -1.81 -3.30
C PRO A 236 -19.36 -0.71 -2.27
N ASN A 237 -20.20 0.32 -2.15
CA ASN A 237 -20.00 1.39 -1.17
C ASN A 237 -21.34 1.92 -0.67
N VAL A 238 -21.94 1.23 0.31
CA VAL A 238 -23.29 1.54 0.80
C VAL A 238 -23.44 3.03 1.14
N GLY A 239 -24.37 3.69 0.44
CA GLY A 239 -24.69 5.11 0.66
C GLY A 239 -23.61 6.09 0.18
N LYS A 240 -22.66 5.65 -0.64
CA LYS A 240 -21.61 6.48 -1.26
C LYS A 240 -21.37 6.03 -2.71
N ALA A 241 -20.67 6.83 -3.49
CA ALA A 241 -20.29 6.42 -4.84
C ALA A 241 -19.17 5.38 -4.83
N SER A 242 -19.15 4.54 -5.85
CA SER A 242 -18.08 3.58 -6.13
C SER A 242 -17.98 3.36 -7.64
N SER A 243 -16.91 2.72 -8.08
CA SER A 243 -16.82 2.18 -9.45
C SER A 243 -16.68 0.66 -9.39
N ILE A 244 -16.71 0.03 -10.57
CA ILE A 244 -16.27 -1.34 -10.78
C ILE A 244 -15.18 -1.31 -11.86
N PHE A 245 -14.42 -2.39 -12.00
CA PHE A 245 -13.27 -2.41 -12.88
C PHE A 245 -13.33 -3.58 -13.87
N PHE A 246 -13.05 -3.29 -15.13
CA PHE A 246 -13.07 -4.26 -16.22
C PHE A 246 -11.63 -4.53 -16.64
N GLY A 247 -11.17 -5.75 -16.41
CA GLY A 247 -9.86 -6.21 -16.88
C GLY A 247 -9.92 -6.54 -18.36
N GLU A 248 -9.13 -5.86 -19.18
CA GLU A 248 -9.03 -6.16 -20.60
C GLU A 248 -8.15 -7.39 -20.82
N LYS A 249 -8.50 -8.24 -21.80
CA LYS A 249 -7.66 -9.39 -22.18
C LYS A 249 -6.27 -9.00 -22.68
N SER A 250 -6.06 -7.74 -23.05
CA SER A 250 -4.77 -7.15 -23.41
C SER A 250 -3.90 -6.76 -22.21
N GLY A 251 -4.43 -6.80 -20.98
CA GLY A 251 -3.71 -6.53 -19.74
C GLY A 251 -3.97 -5.15 -19.12
N GLY A 252 -4.76 -4.28 -19.75
CA GLY A 252 -5.19 -3.00 -19.15
C GLY A 252 -6.43 -3.16 -18.26
N THR A 253 -6.75 -2.15 -17.47
CA THR A 253 -8.01 -2.09 -16.72
C THR A 253 -8.78 -0.81 -17.06
N THR A 254 -10.07 -0.97 -17.34
CA THR A 254 -11.01 0.10 -17.66
C THR A 254 -11.96 0.34 -16.48
N TRP A 255 -12.17 1.60 -16.13
CA TRP A 255 -13.17 1.99 -15.13
C TRP A 255 -14.58 1.77 -15.65
N GLY A 256 -15.46 1.27 -14.78
CA GLY A 256 -16.89 1.36 -14.99
C GLY A 256 -17.31 2.81 -15.10
N ARG A 257 -18.18 3.10 -16.06
CA ARG A 257 -18.58 4.48 -16.35
C ARG A 257 -19.33 5.05 -15.16
N VAL A 258 -18.90 6.25 -14.76
CA VAL A 258 -19.51 6.99 -13.66
C VAL A 258 -20.84 7.57 -14.14
N GLN A 259 -21.94 7.05 -13.58
CA GLN A 259 -23.30 7.59 -13.82
C GLN A 259 -23.72 8.56 -12.70
N GLN A 260 -23.20 8.37 -11.49
CA GLN A 260 -23.49 9.19 -10.30
C GLN A 260 -22.20 9.31 -9.46
N THR A 261 -21.99 10.46 -8.82
CA THR A 261 -20.77 10.76 -8.03
C THR A 261 -21.03 10.76 -6.53
N ASP A 262 -22.26 10.49 -6.09
CA ASP A 262 -22.70 10.50 -4.69
C ASP A 262 -23.34 9.18 -4.23
N ALA A 263 -23.66 8.25 -5.14
CA ALA A 263 -24.22 6.94 -4.80
C ALA A 263 -23.84 5.85 -5.84
N VAL A 264 -24.00 4.59 -5.46
CA VAL A 264 -23.92 3.45 -6.40
C VAL A 264 -25.09 3.50 -7.39
N PRO A 265 -24.86 3.39 -8.71
CA PRO A 265 -25.93 3.42 -9.71
C PRO A 265 -26.88 2.22 -9.54
N THR A 266 -28.18 2.49 -9.42
CA THR A 266 -29.22 1.45 -9.38
C THR A 266 -29.76 1.14 -10.78
N CYS A 267 -30.20 -0.10 -10.99
CA CYS A 267 -30.57 -0.56 -12.34
C CYS A 267 -31.90 -0.02 -12.90
N GLY A 268 -32.71 0.67 -12.09
CA GLY A 268 -34.06 1.06 -12.47
C GLY A 268 -34.95 -0.16 -12.79
N SER A 269 -36.05 0.08 -13.51
CA SER A 269 -37.01 -0.98 -13.89
C SER A 269 -36.83 -1.51 -15.32
N SER A 270 -36.02 -0.85 -16.14
CA SER A 270 -35.86 -1.18 -17.57
C SER A 270 -34.40 -1.18 -18.05
N TYR A 271 -33.43 -1.00 -17.16
CA TYR A 271 -32.00 -0.90 -17.50
C TYR A 271 -31.67 0.23 -18.49
N SER A 272 -32.53 1.24 -18.64
CA SER A 272 -32.39 2.27 -19.67
C SER A 272 -31.13 3.14 -19.56
N GLN A 273 -30.47 3.13 -18.39
CA GLN A 273 -29.18 3.79 -18.16
C GLN A 273 -27.99 3.00 -18.75
N LEU A 274 -28.15 1.71 -19.02
CA LEU A 274 -27.11 0.86 -19.60
C LEU A 274 -27.20 0.95 -21.13
N THR A 275 -26.37 1.80 -21.73
CA THR A 275 -26.49 2.16 -23.16
C THR A 275 -25.24 1.86 -23.97
N GLN A 276 -24.10 1.72 -23.32
CA GLN A 276 -22.83 1.45 -23.97
C GLN A 276 -21.89 0.67 -23.06
N GLU A 277 -20.86 0.07 -23.66
CA GLU A 277 -19.86 -0.74 -22.96
C GLU A 277 -19.31 -0.01 -21.73
N TYR A 278 -19.10 -0.78 -20.66
CA TYR A 278 -18.66 -0.33 -19.34
C TYR A 278 -19.70 0.46 -18.52
N ASP A 279 -20.91 0.71 -19.04
CA ASP A 279 -22.02 1.11 -18.19
C ASP A 279 -22.37 -0.03 -17.24
N TRP A 280 -22.66 0.31 -16.00
CA TRP A 280 -22.99 -0.68 -14.97
C TRP A 280 -24.01 -0.13 -13.97
N CYS A 281 -24.67 -1.04 -13.27
CA CYS A 281 -25.52 -0.74 -12.13
C CYS A 281 -25.52 -1.93 -11.18
N TRP A 282 -25.96 -1.70 -9.94
CA TRP A 282 -26.10 -2.72 -8.93
C TRP A 282 -27.56 -2.89 -8.52
N GLN A 283 -27.99 -4.14 -8.32
CA GLN A 283 -29.32 -4.47 -7.83
C GLN A 283 -29.33 -5.88 -7.21
N ASN A 284 -29.90 -6.01 -6.01
CA ASN A 284 -30.15 -7.29 -5.32
C ASN A 284 -28.90 -8.18 -5.21
N ASP A 285 -27.78 -7.62 -4.74
CA ASP A 285 -26.50 -8.31 -4.59
C ASP A 285 -25.87 -8.84 -5.89
N HIS A 286 -26.26 -8.25 -7.03
CA HIS A 286 -25.69 -8.54 -8.33
C HIS A 286 -25.28 -7.26 -9.04
N VAL A 287 -24.21 -7.36 -9.83
CA VAL A 287 -23.82 -6.32 -10.77
C VAL A 287 -24.41 -6.62 -12.14
N TYR A 288 -24.92 -5.57 -12.78
CA TYR A 288 -25.40 -5.60 -14.14
C TYR A 288 -24.51 -4.70 -14.98
N VAL A 289 -24.10 -5.18 -16.14
CA VAL A 289 -23.20 -4.47 -17.03
C VAL A 289 -23.74 -4.45 -18.45
N TYR A 290 -23.46 -3.38 -19.18
CA TYR A 290 -23.59 -3.37 -20.62
C TYR A 290 -22.30 -3.91 -21.25
N ALA A 291 -22.41 -4.97 -22.05
CA ALA A 291 -21.30 -5.53 -22.80
C ALA A 291 -21.75 -6.06 -24.17
N PRO A 292 -20.94 -5.89 -25.23
CA PRO A 292 -21.30 -6.31 -26.59
C PRO A 292 -21.40 -7.84 -26.76
N GLU A 293 -20.78 -8.59 -25.86
CA GLU A 293 -20.82 -10.05 -25.74
C GLU A 293 -20.79 -10.43 -24.26
N ASP A 294 -20.81 -11.73 -23.95
CA ASP A 294 -20.80 -12.23 -22.57
C ASP A 294 -19.58 -11.67 -21.80
N PRO A 295 -19.75 -11.00 -20.65
CA PRO A 295 -18.63 -10.45 -19.87
C PRO A 295 -17.55 -11.47 -19.51
N ASP A 296 -17.91 -12.75 -19.28
CA ASP A 296 -16.92 -13.80 -18.98
C ASP A 296 -16.06 -14.14 -20.21
N ASP A 297 -16.56 -13.88 -21.41
CA ASP A 297 -15.82 -13.98 -22.67
C ASP A 297 -15.20 -12.65 -23.11
N ARG A 298 -15.76 -11.51 -22.74
CA ARG A 298 -15.30 -10.19 -23.19
C ARG A 298 -14.10 -9.70 -22.39
N TYR A 299 -14.11 -9.92 -21.09
CA TYR A 299 -13.14 -9.37 -20.15
C TYR A 299 -12.28 -10.49 -19.55
N ALA A 300 -11.09 -10.14 -19.08
CA ALA A 300 -10.29 -11.04 -18.24
C ALA A 300 -10.89 -11.17 -16.84
N PHE A 301 -11.52 -10.10 -16.34
CA PHE A 301 -12.22 -10.07 -15.07
C PHE A 301 -13.17 -8.86 -15.00
N VAL A 302 -14.17 -8.95 -14.12
CA VAL A 302 -14.95 -7.80 -13.64
C VAL A 302 -14.80 -7.76 -12.12
N GLU A 303 -14.23 -6.67 -11.59
CA GLU A 303 -13.93 -6.51 -10.17
C GLU A 303 -14.90 -5.53 -9.54
N VAL A 304 -15.54 -5.96 -8.45
CA VAL A 304 -16.50 -5.17 -7.68
C VAL A 304 -15.89 -4.92 -6.30
N PRO A 305 -15.52 -3.68 -5.95
CA PRO A 305 -14.97 -3.35 -4.64
C PRO A 305 -15.86 -3.82 -3.50
N GLN A 306 -15.28 -4.37 -2.44
CA GLN A 306 -15.98 -4.87 -1.25
C GLN A 306 -15.38 -4.33 0.06
N ARG A 307 -14.26 -3.60 -0.02
CA ARG A 307 -13.48 -3.12 1.12
C ARG A 307 -13.04 -1.68 0.90
N ARG A 308 -12.92 -0.95 2.00
CA ARG A 308 -12.49 0.46 2.00
C ARG A 308 -11.04 0.60 1.59
N ALA A 309 -10.18 -0.28 2.10
CA ALA A 309 -8.75 -0.25 1.85
C ALA A 309 -8.21 -1.64 1.46
N ALA A 310 -7.02 -1.67 0.84
CA ALA A 310 -6.25 -2.90 0.70
C ALA A 310 -5.33 -3.09 1.92
N VAL A 311 -4.76 -1.99 2.40
CA VAL A 311 -4.02 -1.90 3.67
C VAL A 311 -4.67 -0.85 4.57
N SER A 312 -4.94 -1.22 5.82
CA SER A 312 -5.52 -0.33 6.82
C SER A 312 -4.71 -0.34 8.11
N MET A 313 -4.45 0.84 8.66
CA MET A 313 -3.95 1.07 10.01
C MET A 313 -5.02 1.70 10.92
N GLU A 314 -6.29 1.67 10.50
CA GLU A 314 -7.40 2.23 11.27
C GLU A 314 -7.48 1.53 12.64
N SER A 315 -6.99 2.22 13.66
CA SER A 315 -6.90 1.69 15.01
C SER A 315 -6.90 2.80 16.06
N ASN A 316 -7.13 2.42 17.31
CA ASN A 316 -7.13 3.37 18.42
C ASN A 316 -5.72 3.84 18.84
N GLN A 317 -4.65 3.29 18.26
CA GLN A 317 -3.26 3.59 18.63
C GLN A 317 -2.43 3.66 17.35
N PRO A 318 -1.76 4.77 17.05
CA PRO A 318 -1.21 4.97 15.72
C PRO A 318 0.08 4.15 15.53
N GLN A 319 0.23 3.51 14.37
CA GLN A 319 1.34 2.60 14.08
C GLN A 319 2.59 3.33 13.59
N GLN A 320 3.75 2.95 14.12
CA GLN A 320 5.06 3.54 13.79
C GLN A 320 6.04 2.51 13.26
N TYR A 321 7.02 2.96 12.48
CA TYR A 321 8.10 2.14 11.94
C TYR A 321 7.57 0.91 11.19
N VAL A 322 6.76 1.17 10.16
CA VAL A 322 6.19 0.16 9.28
C VAL A 322 6.73 0.34 7.88
N THR A 323 7.10 -0.76 7.23
CA THR A 323 7.54 -0.77 5.84
C THR A 323 6.59 -1.62 5.00
N LEU A 324 6.10 -1.05 3.90
CA LEU A 324 5.47 -1.78 2.80
C LEU A 324 6.41 -1.81 1.62
N ASP A 325 6.70 -3.00 1.12
CA ASP A 325 7.66 -3.19 0.03
C ASP A 325 7.18 -4.19 -1.03
N GLY A 326 7.04 -3.73 -2.27
CA GLY A 326 6.82 -4.63 -3.40
C GLY A 326 5.41 -5.23 -3.46
N LEU A 327 4.39 -4.55 -2.93
CA LEU A 327 3.00 -5.02 -2.95
C LEU A 327 2.17 -4.32 -4.06
N GLN A 328 1.20 -5.03 -4.63
CA GLN A 328 0.18 -4.44 -5.51
C GLN A 328 -1.14 -4.27 -4.76
N LEU A 329 -1.65 -3.04 -4.65
CA LEU A 329 -2.86 -2.67 -3.91
C LEU A 329 -3.90 -2.10 -4.87
N MET A 330 -5.01 -2.80 -5.08
CA MET A 330 -5.98 -2.40 -6.11
C MET A 330 -7.44 -2.69 -5.74
N TYR A 331 -8.34 -2.04 -6.48
CA TYR A 331 -9.78 -2.36 -6.53
C TYR A 331 -10.50 -2.21 -5.19
N THR A 332 -10.23 -1.11 -4.51
CA THR A 332 -10.85 -0.75 -3.22
C THR A 332 -11.85 0.39 -3.40
N THR A 333 -12.71 0.61 -2.41
CA THR A 333 -13.76 1.63 -2.50
C THR A 333 -13.27 3.03 -2.16
N MET A 334 -12.14 3.17 -1.46
CA MET A 334 -11.65 4.48 -1.02
C MET A 334 -10.13 4.61 -1.02
N TYR A 335 -9.39 3.59 -0.57
CA TYR A 335 -7.97 3.72 -0.23
C TYR A 335 -7.12 2.56 -0.77
N GLY A 336 -5.95 2.85 -1.29
CA GLY A 336 -4.93 1.80 -1.44
C GLY A 336 -4.36 1.47 -0.06
N TYR A 337 -3.84 2.51 0.57
CA TYR A 337 -3.37 2.52 1.95
C TYR A 337 -4.14 3.57 2.77
N ASP A 338 -4.69 3.16 3.91
CA ASP A 338 -5.44 3.99 4.85
C ASP A 338 -4.76 4.01 6.22
N ASP A 339 -4.27 5.17 6.64
CA ASP A 339 -3.71 5.41 7.98
C ASP A 339 -4.78 5.68 9.06
N GLY A 340 -6.06 5.81 8.67
CA GLY A 340 -7.20 5.95 9.57
C GLY A 340 -7.46 7.36 10.11
N TRP A 341 -8.37 7.45 11.09
CA TRP A 341 -8.78 8.70 11.75
C TRP A 341 -9.03 8.44 13.25
N PRO A 342 -8.76 9.38 14.19
CA PRO A 342 -8.29 10.77 14.03
C PRO A 342 -6.77 10.91 13.87
N MET A 343 -6.36 12.03 13.27
CA MET A 343 -5.00 12.30 12.78
C MET A 343 -4.15 13.14 13.76
N ASP A 344 -4.41 13.03 15.07
CA ASP A 344 -3.84 13.95 16.07
C ASP A 344 -2.57 13.40 16.74
N TYR A 345 -1.83 12.52 16.05
CA TYR A 345 -0.66 11.85 16.60
C TYR A 345 0.59 12.11 15.76
N GLU A 346 1.71 12.38 16.42
CA GLU A 346 3.02 12.42 15.76
C GLU A 346 3.53 10.99 15.59
N VAL A 347 3.24 10.37 14.45
CA VAL A 347 3.79 9.05 14.07
C VAL A 347 4.96 9.15 13.11
N ARG A 348 5.82 8.13 13.13
CA ARG A 348 7.13 8.16 12.47
C ARG A 348 7.49 6.86 11.75
N GLY A 349 8.40 6.95 10.79
CA GLY A 349 9.09 5.78 10.22
C GLY A 349 8.24 4.95 9.26
N LEU A 350 7.25 5.55 8.60
CA LEU A 350 6.52 4.86 7.54
C LEU A 350 7.37 4.84 6.27
N THR A 351 7.58 3.66 5.71
CA THR A 351 8.18 3.48 4.38
C THR A 351 7.21 2.77 3.46
N ILE A 352 6.92 3.36 2.30
CA ILE A 352 6.16 2.72 1.23
C ILE A 352 7.05 2.74 -0.01
N GLN A 353 7.49 1.57 -0.46
CA GLN A 353 8.40 1.47 -1.59
C GLN A 353 8.09 0.31 -2.52
N ASN A 354 8.48 0.46 -3.78
CA ASN A 354 8.34 -0.55 -4.82
C ASN A 354 6.89 -1.07 -4.99
N CYS A 355 5.89 -0.37 -4.46
CA CYS A 355 4.50 -0.77 -4.51
C CYS A 355 3.84 -0.32 -5.81
N HIS A 356 2.72 -0.97 -6.14
CA HIS A 356 1.85 -0.60 -7.25
C HIS A 356 0.44 -0.37 -6.72
N VAL A 357 0.01 0.88 -6.69
CA VAL A 357 -1.29 1.27 -6.18
C VAL A 357 -2.13 1.88 -7.30
N GLY A 358 -3.31 1.33 -7.54
CA GLY A 358 -4.21 1.94 -8.51
C GLY A 358 -5.58 1.32 -8.58
N TYR A 359 -6.45 1.95 -9.37
CA TYR A 359 -7.87 1.62 -9.47
C TYR A 359 -8.54 1.62 -8.09
N VAL A 360 -8.43 2.77 -7.42
CA VAL A 360 -8.93 3.00 -6.06
C VAL A 360 -10.08 3.99 -6.12
N GLY A 361 -11.23 3.63 -5.56
CA GLY A 361 -12.38 4.51 -5.39
C GLY A 361 -13.21 4.71 -6.66
N ILE A 362 -13.48 5.96 -7.01
CA ILE A 362 -14.26 6.37 -8.19
C ILE A 362 -13.56 7.55 -8.87
N GLN A 363 -13.42 7.49 -10.19
CA GLN A 363 -12.78 8.55 -10.97
C GLN A 363 -13.49 9.91 -10.75
N GLY A 364 -12.74 10.91 -10.27
CA GLY A 364 -13.26 12.27 -10.00
C GLY A 364 -14.07 12.40 -8.71
N GLY A 365 -14.08 11.36 -7.86
CA GLY A 365 -14.75 11.38 -6.56
C GLY A 365 -13.91 11.97 -5.44
N SER A 366 -14.55 12.31 -4.32
CA SER A 366 -13.87 12.90 -3.15
C SER A 366 -13.15 11.89 -2.24
N ALA A 367 -13.24 10.60 -2.54
CA ALA A 367 -12.77 9.51 -1.67
C ALA A 367 -12.11 8.40 -2.49
N ALA A 368 -10.95 8.71 -3.06
CA ALA A 368 -10.24 7.81 -3.98
C ALA A 368 -8.72 8.00 -3.86
N MET A 369 -8.18 7.84 -2.65
CA MET A 369 -6.78 8.14 -2.35
C MET A 369 -5.92 6.88 -2.48
N GLY A 370 -4.94 6.88 -3.38
CA GLY A 370 -3.98 5.78 -3.46
C GLY A 370 -3.24 5.60 -2.13
N LEU A 371 -2.73 6.69 -1.57
CA LEU A 371 -2.10 6.74 -0.25
C LEU A 371 -2.75 7.84 0.59
N GLN A 372 -3.25 7.46 1.76
CA GLN A 372 -3.74 8.35 2.79
C GLN A 372 -2.87 8.16 4.04
N VAL A 373 -1.96 9.11 4.32
CA VAL A 373 -0.85 8.95 5.27
C VAL A 373 -0.62 10.22 6.11
N TRP A 374 -0.36 10.07 7.42
CA TRP A 374 -0.03 11.17 8.33
C TRP A 374 1.18 10.87 9.22
N HIS A 375 2.32 10.58 8.61
CA HIS A 375 3.59 10.35 9.30
C HIS A 375 4.56 11.51 9.14
N SER A 376 5.29 11.81 10.21
CA SER A 376 6.59 12.46 10.15
C SER A 376 7.66 11.43 9.76
N ASP A 377 8.79 11.87 9.20
CA ASP A 377 9.89 10.94 8.87
C ASP A 377 9.44 9.76 8.00
N MET A 378 8.70 10.07 6.94
CA MET A 378 8.13 9.10 6.01
C MET A 378 8.96 9.06 4.71
N LEU A 379 9.14 7.86 4.17
CA LEU A 379 9.76 7.63 2.87
C LEU A 379 8.77 6.99 1.89
N VAL A 380 8.48 7.67 0.78
CA VAL A 380 7.70 7.14 -0.34
C VAL A 380 8.58 7.17 -1.59
N ARG A 381 8.98 6.01 -2.10
CA ARG A 381 9.90 5.91 -3.25
C ARG A 381 9.60 4.73 -4.17
N ASN A 382 9.95 4.85 -5.44
CA ASN A 382 9.85 3.74 -6.42
C ASN A 382 8.45 3.11 -6.54
N ASN A 383 7.39 3.86 -6.23
CA ASN A 383 6.02 3.37 -6.34
C ASN A 383 5.41 3.76 -7.68
N GLU A 384 4.59 2.89 -8.24
CA GLU A 384 3.65 3.23 -9.31
C GLU A 384 2.30 3.55 -8.66
N ILE A 385 1.88 4.81 -8.71
CA ILE A 385 0.60 5.26 -8.14
C ILE A 385 -0.18 5.96 -9.26
N HIS A 386 -1.31 5.38 -9.62
CA HIS A 386 -2.14 5.86 -10.73
C HIS A 386 -3.60 5.49 -10.47
N ASP A 387 -4.52 5.96 -11.32
CA ASP A 387 -5.94 5.59 -11.25
C ASP A 387 -6.50 5.62 -9.81
N SER A 388 -6.15 6.68 -9.09
CA SER A 388 -6.71 7.05 -7.81
C SER A 388 -7.51 8.33 -8.10
N GLY A 389 -8.81 8.28 -7.83
CA GLY A 389 -9.82 9.21 -8.34
C GLY A 389 -9.78 10.63 -7.79
#